data_AF-A0A965RIP1-F1
#
_entry.id   AF-A0A965RIP1-F1
#
_cell.length_a   1.000
_cell.length_b   1.000
_cell.length_c   1.000
_cell.angle_alpha   90.00
_cell.angle_beta   90.00
_cell.angle_gamma   90.00
#
_symmetry.space_group_name_H-M   'P 1'
#
loop_
_entity.id
_entity.type
_entity.pdbx_description
1 polymer ?
#
loop_
_entity_poly.entity_id
_entity_poly.type
_entity_poly.pdbx_seq_one_letter_code
_entity_poly.pdbx_strand_id
1 'polypeptide(L)'
;MTIDGRFTIDVLVHDADTATSSLKVLAIDGSDAVATGKVALITSTVGTAAATIARTAPGYTAADGSVVSFATVERVALSATPHVELTTAGGRAYFASGGRVGVYEMTGSERTTAAYSIRTTAGTASYSLLLYGT
;
A
#
# COMPACT_ATOMS: atom_id res chain seq x y z
N MET A 1 -1.93 5.94 20.64
CA MET A 1 -2.20 6.45 19.29
C MET A 1 -2.96 5.41 18.50
N THR A 2 -4.24 5.66 18.26
CA THR A 2 -5.07 4.95 17.27
C THR A 2 -5.04 5.76 15.98
N ILE A 3 -4.86 5.10 14.83
CA ILE A 3 -5.03 5.73 13.53
C ILE A 3 -6.47 5.44 13.12
N ASP A 4 -7.34 6.44 13.21
CA ASP A 4 -8.65 6.42 12.58
C ASP A 4 -8.48 6.96 11.15
N GLY A 5 -8.63 6.08 10.17
CA GLY A 5 -8.52 6.41 8.75
C GLY A 5 -9.71 5.87 7.98
N ARG A 6 -10.27 6.69 7.09
CA ARG A 6 -11.27 6.28 6.10
C ARG A 6 -10.75 6.63 4.72
N PHE A 7 -10.83 5.69 3.78
CA PHE A 7 -10.69 6.00 2.36
C PHE A 7 -11.92 5.48 1.62
N THR A 8 -12.38 6.24 0.64
CA THR A 8 -13.51 5.87 -0.22
C THR A 8 -13.12 6.25 -1.65
N ILE A 9 -13.29 5.33 -2.59
CA ILE A 9 -13.07 5.56 -4.02
C ILE A 9 -14.36 5.20 -4.75
N ASP A 10 -14.98 6.19 -5.37
CA ASP A 10 -16.15 6.03 -6.22
C ASP A 10 -15.73 6.25 -7.68
N VAL A 11 -15.94 5.25 -8.53
CA VAL A 11 -15.66 5.35 -9.97
C VAL A 11 -16.98 5.35 -10.73
N LEU A 12 -17.26 6.46 -11.41
CA LEU A 12 -18.41 6.64 -12.28
C LEU A 12 -17.98 6.51 -13.74
N VAL A 13 -18.54 5.54 -14.46
CA VAL A 13 -18.30 5.37 -15.89
C VAL A 13 -19.62 5.48 -16.64
N HIS A 14 -19.66 6.36 -17.64
CA HIS A 14 -20.75 6.48 -18.59
C HIS A 14 -20.35 5.80 -19.90
N ASP A 15 -21.21 4.92 -20.40
CA ASP A 15 -21.12 4.42 -21.77
C ASP A 15 -21.79 5.45 -22.70
N ALA A 16 -21.02 6.01 -23.64
CA ALA A 16 -21.49 7.08 -24.51
C ALA A 16 -22.23 6.58 -25.76
N ASP A 17 -22.19 5.28 -26.06
CA ASP A 17 -22.53 4.76 -27.40
C ASP A 17 -23.78 3.85 -27.46
N THR A 18 -24.53 3.71 -26.36
CA THR A 18 -25.80 2.98 -26.38
C THR A 18 -26.92 3.78 -25.72
N ALA A 19 -28.12 3.77 -26.34
CA ALA A 19 -29.33 4.46 -25.87
C ALA A 19 -29.85 3.97 -24.49
N THR A 20 -29.10 3.11 -23.82
CA THR A 20 -29.32 2.59 -22.47
C THR A 20 -28.05 2.78 -21.66
N SER A 21 -27.92 3.96 -21.03
CA SER A 21 -26.83 4.24 -20.10
C SER A 21 -26.96 3.35 -18.86
N SER A 22 -26.21 2.24 -18.79
CA SER A 22 -26.12 1.46 -17.55
C SER A 22 -25.08 2.08 -16.63
N LEU A 23 -25.51 2.54 -15.44
CA LEU A 23 -24.59 3.00 -14.41
C LEU A 23 -23.96 1.78 -13.72
N LYS A 24 -22.65 1.60 -13.86
CA LYS A 24 -21.91 0.63 -13.05
C LYS A 24 -21.11 1.40 -12.01
N VAL A 25 -21.45 1.16 -10.74
CA VAL A 25 -20.74 1.75 -9.60
C VAL A 25 -19.87 0.65 -8.99
N LEU A 26 -18.56 0.91 -8.92
CA LEU A 26 -17.63 0.13 -8.11
C LEU A 26 -17.27 0.97 -6.89
N ALA A 27 -17.67 0.50 -5.72
CA ALA A 27 -17.35 1.14 -4.44
C ALA A 27 -16.38 0.24 -3.67
N ILE A 28 -15.33 0.85 -3.13
CA ILE A 28 -14.46 0.23 -2.13
C ILE A 28 -14.73 0.98 -0.83
N ASP A 29 -15.47 0.34 0.08
CA ASP A 29 -15.72 0.85 1.43
C ASP A 29 -15.04 -0.06 2.44
N GLY A 30 -14.41 0.55 3.42
CA GLY A 30 -13.66 -0.12 4.48
C GLY A 30 -13.55 0.80 5.68
N SER A 31 -14.28 0.50 6.75
CA SER A 31 -14.38 1.32 7.96
C SER A 31 -13.98 0.55 9.21
N ASP A 32 -13.10 -0.44 9.09
CA ASP A 32 -12.66 -1.22 10.24
C ASP A 32 -11.72 -0.38 11.10
N ALA A 33 -12.10 -0.16 12.35
CA ALA A 33 -11.20 0.39 13.36
C ALA A 33 -9.99 -0.55 13.47
N VAL A 34 -8.82 -0.05 13.08
CA VAL A 34 -7.60 -0.84 13.05
C VAL A 34 -7.04 -0.89 14.48
N ALA A 35 -7.21 -2.02 15.16
CA ALA A 35 -6.52 -2.27 16.41
C ALA A 35 -4.99 -2.17 16.20
N THR A 36 -4.27 -1.65 17.19
CA THR A 36 -2.81 -1.54 17.19
C THR A 36 -2.14 -2.85 16.73
N GLY A 37 -1.18 -2.75 15.80
CA GLY A 37 -0.46 -3.90 15.25
C GLY A 37 -0.92 -4.37 13.86
N LYS A 38 -2.07 -3.91 13.36
CA LYS A 38 -2.60 -4.29 12.03
C LYS A 38 -2.27 -3.32 10.88
N VAL A 39 -1.61 -2.20 11.18
CA VAL A 39 -1.17 -1.22 10.18
C VAL A 39 0.23 -0.69 10.52
N ALA A 40 1.03 -0.45 9.48
CA ALA A 40 2.29 0.29 9.56
C ALA A 40 2.32 1.33 8.43
N LEU A 41 2.64 2.58 8.77
CA LEU A 41 2.87 3.66 7.80
C LEU A 41 4.35 4.03 7.80
N ILE A 42 5.00 3.85 6.67
CA ILE A 42 6.42 4.07 6.47
C ILE A 42 6.57 5.24 5.51
N THR A 43 7.19 6.32 5.97
CA THR A 43 7.50 7.50 5.15
C THR A 43 9.00 7.69 5.08
N SER A 44 9.59 7.62 3.89
CA SER A 44 11.03 7.72 3.73
C SER A 44 11.41 8.15 2.30
N THR A 45 12.71 8.22 2.05
CA THR A 45 13.29 8.43 0.73
C THR A 45 14.00 7.16 0.27
N VAL A 46 14.00 6.91 -1.03
CA VAL A 46 14.74 5.80 -1.64
C VAL A 46 15.49 6.25 -2.88
N GLY A 47 16.67 5.67 -3.09
CA GLY A 47 17.47 5.86 -4.29
C GLY A 47 17.26 4.72 -5.30
N THR A 48 18.20 4.59 -6.23
CA THR A 48 18.22 3.50 -7.21
C THR A 48 18.64 2.16 -6.61
N ALA A 49 19.38 2.20 -5.48
CA ALA A 49 19.64 1.02 -4.67
C ALA A 49 18.36 0.65 -3.90
N ALA A 50 17.99 -0.62 -3.94
CA ALA A 50 16.78 -1.09 -3.30
C ALA A 50 16.92 -1.10 -1.77
N ALA A 51 15.93 -0.55 -1.09
CA ALA A 51 15.75 -0.69 0.35
C ALA A 51 14.85 -1.90 0.66
N THR A 52 15.11 -2.55 1.78
CA THR A 52 14.34 -3.72 2.22
C THR A 52 13.42 -3.33 3.37
N ILE A 53 12.15 -3.69 3.26
CA ILE A 53 11.14 -3.50 4.30
C ILE A 53 10.72 -4.88 4.80
N ALA A 54 11.14 -5.23 6.01
CA ALA A 54 10.82 -6.53 6.60
C ALA A 54 9.37 -6.56 7.10
N ARG A 55 8.62 -7.61 6.78
CA ARG A 55 7.24 -7.79 7.24
C ARG A 55 7.15 -7.88 8.77
N THR A 56 8.13 -8.52 9.40
CA THR A 56 8.15 -8.74 10.85
C THR A 56 8.70 -7.56 11.64
N ALA A 57 9.31 -6.59 10.96
CA ALA A 57 9.89 -5.39 11.58
C ALA A 57 10.00 -4.27 10.52
N PRO A 58 8.87 -3.65 10.13
CA PRO A 58 8.83 -2.64 9.07
C PRO A 58 9.42 -1.29 9.49
N GLY A 59 10.03 -1.20 10.68
CA GLY A 59 10.55 0.06 11.23
C GLY A 59 9.48 0.97 11.82
N TYR A 60 8.32 0.41 12.20
CA TYR A 60 7.20 1.14 12.82
C TYR A 60 6.86 0.52 14.19
N THR A 61 6.58 1.37 15.18
CA THR A 61 6.16 0.94 16.52
C THR A 61 4.70 1.29 16.77
N ALA A 62 4.00 0.40 17.46
CA ALA A 62 2.65 0.64 17.95
C ALA A 62 2.68 1.68 19.08
N ALA A 63 1.48 2.14 19.47
CA ALA A 63 1.31 3.16 20.50
C ALA A 63 1.89 2.80 21.88
N ASP A 64 2.02 1.51 22.16
CA ASP A 64 2.60 0.96 23.39
C ASP A 64 4.12 0.77 23.30
N GLY A 65 4.74 1.18 22.18
CA GLY A 65 6.17 1.04 21.92
C GLY A 65 6.58 -0.34 21.40
N SER A 66 5.66 -1.29 21.24
CA SER A 66 5.95 -2.58 20.63
C SER A 66 6.24 -2.42 19.13
N VAL A 67 7.10 -3.27 18.58
CA VAL A 67 7.34 -3.31 17.12
C VAL A 67 6.09 -3.87 16.45
N VAL A 68 5.59 -3.18 15.42
CA VAL A 68 4.51 -3.73 14.59
C VAL A 68 5.08 -4.88 13.76
N SER A 69 4.43 -6.04 13.79
CA SER A 69 4.81 -7.20 13.00
C SER A 69 3.59 -7.83 12.38
N PHE A 70 3.70 -8.28 11.13
CA PHE A 70 2.61 -8.96 10.45
C PHE A 70 2.93 -10.46 10.28
N ALA A 71 1.98 -11.32 10.63
CA ALA A 71 1.91 -12.69 10.15
C ALA A 71 1.52 -12.73 8.67
N THR A 72 0.56 -11.90 8.26
CA THR A 72 0.20 -11.71 6.84
C THR A 72 -0.07 -10.25 6.52
N VAL A 73 0.38 -9.78 5.36
CA VAL A 73 0.00 -8.48 4.81
C VAL A 73 -1.04 -8.73 3.72
N GLU A 74 -2.23 -8.17 3.88
CA GLU A 74 -3.37 -8.39 2.98
C GLU A 74 -3.49 -7.30 1.94
N ARG A 75 -3.11 -6.07 2.29
CA ARG A 75 -3.18 -4.92 1.40
C ARG A 75 -1.99 -4.00 1.62
N VAL A 76 -1.59 -3.33 0.55
CA VAL A 76 -0.63 -2.22 0.64
C VAL A 76 -1.17 -1.00 -0.10
N ALA A 77 -0.86 0.18 0.41
CA ALA A 77 -1.05 1.43 -0.32
C ALA A 77 0.30 2.13 -0.48
N LEU A 78 0.62 2.55 -1.69
CA LEU A 78 1.89 3.19 -2.02
C LEU A 78 1.62 4.54 -2.68
N SER A 79 2.25 5.59 -2.16
CA SER A 79 2.37 6.89 -2.82
C SER A 79 3.83 7.27 -2.94
N ALA A 80 4.20 7.89 -4.06
CA ALA A 80 5.56 8.36 -4.24
C ALA A 80 5.67 9.50 -5.25
N THR A 81 6.74 10.28 -5.11
CA THR A 81 7.17 11.27 -6.12
C THR A 81 8.70 11.26 -6.23
N PRO A 82 9.29 11.17 -7.44
CA PRO A 82 8.61 11.10 -8.74
C PRO A 82 8.02 9.72 -9.07
N HIS A 83 8.76 8.62 -8.91
CA HIS A 83 8.32 7.25 -9.18
C HIS A 83 9.01 6.27 -8.23
N VAL A 84 8.27 5.27 -7.75
CA VAL A 84 8.79 4.17 -6.94
C VAL A 84 8.15 2.85 -7.35
N GLU A 85 8.96 1.80 -7.32
CA GLU A 85 8.58 0.40 -7.46
C GLU A 85 8.68 -0.28 -6.09
N LEU A 86 7.63 -1.02 -5.70
CA LEU A 86 7.60 -1.95 -4.58
C LEU A 86 7.48 -3.37 -5.13
N THR A 87 8.47 -4.22 -4.89
CA THR A 87 8.51 -5.60 -5.39
C THR A 87 8.38 -6.61 -4.24
N THR A 88 7.60 -7.66 -4.44
CA THR A 88 7.50 -8.81 -3.52
C THR A 88 8.52 -9.89 -3.87
N ALA A 89 8.79 -10.84 -2.97
CA ALA A 89 9.71 -11.96 -3.28
C ALA A 89 9.19 -12.86 -4.43
N GLY A 90 7.89 -12.81 -4.74
CA GLY A 90 7.28 -13.49 -5.89
C GLY A 90 7.49 -12.79 -7.23
N GLY A 91 8.19 -11.64 -7.25
CA GLY A 91 8.48 -10.88 -8.47
C GLY A 91 7.36 -9.95 -8.93
N ARG A 92 6.25 -9.87 -8.20
CA ARG A 92 5.19 -8.89 -8.51
C ARG A 92 5.62 -7.51 -8.06
N ALA A 93 5.41 -6.53 -8.94
CA ALA A 93 5.77 -5.15 -8.73
C ALA A 93 4.52 -4.26 -8.66
N TYR A 94 4.55 -3.31 -7.73
CA TYR A 94 3.54 -2.29 -7.51
C TYR A 94 4.19 -0.93 -7.67
N PHE A 95 3.48 0.02 -8.29
CA PHE A 95 4.08 1.28 -8.68
C PHE A 95 3.31 2.47 -8.10
N ALA A 96 4.03 3.54 -7.77
CA ALA A 96 3.42 4.82 -7.49
C ALA A 96 4.25 5.93 -8.13
N SER A 97 3.57 6.95 -8.63
CA SER A 97 4.22 8.11 -9.23
C SER A 97 3.38 9.37 -9.14
N GLY A 98 4.04 10.52 -9.23
CA GLY A 98 3.40 11.83 -9.27
C GLY A 98 2.55 12.16 -8.04
N GLY A 99 2.87 11.59 -6.88
CA GLY A 99 2.13 11.77 -5.63
C GLY A 99 0.80 11.03 -5.56
N ARG A 100 0.46 10.21 -6.55
CA ARG A 100 -0.77 9.41 -6.58
C ARG A 100 -0.62 8.19 -5.68
N VAL A 101 -1.73 7.80 -5.06
CA VAL A 101 -1.81 6.59 -4.23
C VAL A 101 -2.31 5.43 -5.08
N GLY A 102 -1.55 4.34 -5.14
CA GLY A 102 -2.01 3.03 -5.60
C GLY A 102 -2.35 2.15 -4.41
N VAL A 103 -3.49 1.45 -4.44
CA VAL A 103 -3.91 0.47 -3.43
C VAL A 103 -3.93 -0.91 -4.08
N TYR A 104 -3.32 -1.88 -3.43
CA TYR A 104 -3.10 -3.21 -3.98
C TYR A 104 -3.45 -4.30 -2.98
N GLU A 105 -4.16 -5.32 -3.46
CA GLU A 105 -4.41 -6.55 -2.72
C GLU A 105 -3.22 -7.50 -2.86
N MET A 106 -2.75 -8.05 -1.74
CA MET A 106 -1.73 -9.08 -1.72
C MET A 106 -2.39 -10.45 -1.84
N THR A 107 -1.88 -11.28 -2.74
CA THR A 107 -2.49 -12.59 -3.02
C THR A 107 -1.48 -13.72 -2.89
N GLY A 108 -1.95 -14.91 -2.48
CA GLY A 108 -1.10 -16.10 -2.39
C GLY A 108 0.12 -15.90 -1.50
N SER A 109 1.29 -16.27 -2.02
CA SER A 109 2.57 -16.21 -1.29
C SER A 109 3.05 -14.79 -0.96
N GLU A 110 2.52 -13.77 -1.62
CA GLU A 110 2.85 -12.35 -1.39
C GLU A 110 2.43 -11.90 0.01
N ARG A 111 1.31 -12.44 0.50
CA ARG A 111 0.79 -12.16 1.84
C ARG A 111 1.76 -12.55 2.93
N THR A 112 2.57 -13.57 2.65
CA THR A 112 3.52 -14.15 3.59
C THR A 112 4.97 -13.86 3.24
N THR A 113 5.22 -12.94 2.29
CA THR A 113 6.59 -12.59 1.91
C THR A 113 7.36 -12.08 3.12
N ALA A 114 8.62 -12.50 3.27
CA ALA A 114 9.44 -12.09 4.41
C ALA A 114 9.77 -10.59 4.38
N ALA A 115 9.93 -10.05 3.17
CA ALA A 115 10.24 -8.65 2.95
C ALA A 115 9.74 -8.16 1.59
N TYR A 116 9.65 -6.84 1.50
CA TYR A 116 9.41 -6.07 0.29
C TYR A 116 10.67 -5.31 -0.11
N SER A 117 10.90 -5.19 -1.41
CA SER A 117 11.96 -4.38 -1.96
C SER A 117 11.37 -3.08 -2.49
N ILE A 118 11.96 -1.93 -2.16
CA ILE A 118 11.49 -0.63 -2.65
C ILE A 118 12.64 0.14 -3.30
N ARG A 119 12.41 0.76 -4.46
CA ARG A 119 13.42 1.55 -5.18
C ARG A 119 12.80 2.59 -6.11
N THR A 120 13.59 3.59 -6.51
CA THR A 120 13.29 4.42 -7.70
C THR A 120 14.14 3.97 -8.88
N THR A 121 13.70 4.29 -10.10
CA THR A 121 14.45 4.04 -11.33
C THR A 121 15.49 5.13 -11.63
N ALA A 122 15.35 6.31 -11.03
CA ALA A 122 16.27 7.42 -11.20
C ALA A 122 16.28 8.35 -9.98
N GLY A 123 17.47 8.89 -9.67
CA GLY A 123 17.67 9.88 -8.61
C GLY A 123 17.21 9.39 -7.24
N THR A 124 16.42 10.22 -6.56
CA THR A 124 15.83 9.93 -5.26
C THR A 124 14.33 10.21 -5.31
N ALA A 125 13.53 9.35 -4.69
CA ALA A 125 12.10 9.54 -4.55
C ALA A 125 11.69 9.54 -3.08
N SER A 126 10.72 10.39 -2.74
CA SER A 126 10.01 10.30 -1.46
C SER A 126 8.83 9.36 -1.62
N TYR A 127 8.59 8.50 -0.64
CA TYR A 127 7.47 7.57 -0.64
C TYR A 127 6.76 7.49 0.70
N SER A 128 5.50 7.09 0.64
CA SER A 128 4.68 6.64 1.75
C SER A 128 4.15 5.25 1.43
N LEU A 129 4.48 4.27 2.26
CA LEU A 129 4.00 2.90 2.16
C LEU A 129 3.16 2.57 3.39
N LEU A 130 1.91 2.19 3.16
CA LEU A 130 1.03 1.62 4.17
C LEU A 130 0.97 0.11 3.98
N LEU A 131 1.24 -0.64 5.03
CA LEU A 131 1.00 -2.08 5.12
C LEU A 131 -0.21 -2.33 6.00
N TYR A 132 -1.11 -3.22 5.57
CA TYR A 132 -2.29 -3.63 6.32
C TYR A 132 -2.37 -5.16 6.39
N GLY A 133 -2.62 -5.70 7.56
CA GLY A 133 -2.84 -7.12 7.74
C GLY A 133 -2.94 -7.59 9.19
N THR A 134 -2.53 -8.83 9.44
CA THR A 134 -2.64 -9.54 10.73
C THR A 134 -1.28 -9.95 11.24
#